data_AF-A0A9Q2INY1-F1
#
_entry.id   AF-A0A9Q2INY1-F1
#
_cell.length_a   1.000
_cell.length_b   1.000
_cell.length_c   1.000
_cell.angle_alpha   90.00
_cell.angle_beta   90.00
_cell.angle_gamma   90.00
#
_symmetry.space_group_name_H-M   'P 1'
#
loop_
_entity.id
_entity.type
_entity.pdbx_description
1 polymer ?
#
loop_
_entity_poly.entity_id
_entity_poly.type
_entity_poly.pdbx_seq_one_letter_code
_entity_poly.pdbx_strand_id
1 'polypeptide(L)'
;MVRKIKRTKLPKKERIEYERMEARGDLLEEFLLSTASVLRIKYDWGKVRITNFITNLMEHMSDYKMEIYFQKSDMRAMLKEECSIDIDKLILSEANKHYERTKKPCRQTQLRK
;
A
#
# COMPACT_ATOMS: atom_id res chain seq x y z
N MET A 1 11.61 -4.74 16.56
CA MET A 1 12.80 -5.35 15.92
C MET A 1 12.46 -6.81 15.60
N VAL A 2 12.06 -7.12 14.36
CA VAL A 2 11.71 -8.51 13.98
C VAL A 2 13.02 -9.30 13.88
N ARG A 3 13.11 -10.41 14.62
CA ARG A 3 14.32 -11.26 14.66
C ARG A 3 14.57 -11.87 13.27
N LYS A 4 15.75 -11.62 12.69
CA LYS A 4 16.22 -12.28 11.46
C LYS A 4 16.55 -13.75 11.76
N ILE A 5 15.64 -14.67 11.47
CA ILE A 5 15.89 -16.11 11.51
C ILE A 5 16.87 -16.47 10.37
N LYS A 6 17.87 -17.33 10.65
CA LYS A 6 18.89 -17.72 9.66
C LYS A 6 18.24 -18.47 8.49
N ARG A 7 18.15 -17.80 7.32
CA ARG A 7 17.48 -18.19 6.06
C ARG A 7 17.81 -19.59 5.51
N THR A 8 18.93 -20.19 5.92
CA THR A 8 19.49 -21.40 5.29
C THR A 8 18.93 -22.74 5.79
N LYS A 9 18.11 -22.77 6.85
CA LYS A 9 17.63 -24.04 7.46
C LYS A 9 16.15 -24.37 7.25
N LEU A 10 15.37 -23.52 6.59
CA LEU A 10 13.93 -23.74 6.42
C LEU A 10 13.64 -24.69 5.23
N PRO A 11 12.67 -25.61 5.34
CA PRO A 11 12.13 -26.39 4.22
C PRO A 11 11.70 -25.50 3.04
N LYS A 12 11.73 -26.04 1.80
CA LYS A 12 11.43 -25.26 0.57
C LYS A 12 10.08 -24.53 0.62
N LYS A 13 9.04 -25.17 1.17
CA LYS A 13 7.69 -24.57 1.31
C LYS A 13 7.70 -23.39 2.28
N GLU A 14 8.35 -23.54 3.42
CA GLU A 14 8.48 -22.49 4.44
C GLU A 14 9.34 -21.32 3.96
N ARG A 15 10.37 -21.57 3.14
CA ARG A 15 11.14 -20.49 2.49
C ARG A 15 10.29 -19.66 1.53
N ILE A 16 9.52 -20.31 0.66
CA ILE A 16 8.63 -19.62 -0.28
C ILE A 16 7.58 -18.79 0.47
N GLU A 17 7.02 -19.35 1.55
CA GLU A 17 6.05 -18.65 2.38
C GLU A 17 6.66 -17.43 3.08
N TYR A 18 7.87 -17.59 3.63
CA TYR A 18 8.63 -16.49 4.23
C TYR A 18 8.96 -15.39 3.21
N GLU A 19 9.47 -15.74 2.03
CA GLU A 19 9.75 -14.78 0.95
C GLU A 19 8.50 -14.02 0.52
N ARG A 20 7.34 -14.68 0.44
CA ARG A 20 6.05 -14.03 0.17
C ARG A 20 5.63 -13.08 1.29
N MET A 21 5.88 -13.45 2.55
CA MET A 21 5.61 -12.56 3.68
C MET A 21 6.53 -11.33 3.68
N GLU A 22 7.83 -11.52 3.41
CA GLU A 22 8.81 -10.42 3.30
C GLU A 22 8.42 -9.46 2.17
N ALA A 23 8.15 -9.97 0.96
CA ALA A 23 7.71 -9.15 -0.17
C ALA A 23 6.39 -8.39 0.09
N ARG A 24 5.46 -8.98 0.86
CA ARG A 24 4.23 -8.29 1.30
C ARG A 24 4.52 -7.21 2.33
N GLY A 25 5.48 -7.44 3.22
CA GLY A 25 5.96 -6.46 4.19
C GLY A 25 6.58 -5.25 3.50
N ASP A 26 7.48 -5.49 2.55
CA ASP A 26 8.16 -4.44 1.78
C ASP A 26 7.14 -3.60 0.98
N LEU A 27 6.20 -4.25 0.28
CA LEU A 27 5.15 -3.55 -0.46
C LEU A 27 4.27 -2.68 0.45
N LEU A 28 3.94 -3.18 1.64
CA LEU A 28 3.13 -2.44 2.61
C LEU A 28 3.90 -1.23 3.16
N GLU A 29 5.19 -1.40 3.46
CA GLU A 29 6.05 -0.30 3.89
C GLU A 29 6.13 0.80 2.83
N GLU A 30 6.42 0.45 1.58
CA GLU A 30 6.48 1.40 0.46
C GLU A 30 5.15 2.13 0.26
N PHE A 31 4.02 1.41 0.36
CA PHE A 31 2.68 1.97 0.25
C PHE A 31 2.39 2.97 1.36
N LEU A 32 2.67 2.62 2.63
CA LEU A 32 2.40 3.50 3.77
C LEU A 32 3.30 4.74 3.75
N LEU A 33 4.58 4.58 3.42
CA LEU A 33 5.53 5.70 3.29
C LEU A 33 5.12 6.67 2.17
N SER A 34 4.72 6.12 1.02
CA SER A 34 4.24 6.93 -0.12
C SER A 34 2.95 7.67 0.24
N THR A 35 2.01 6.98 0.90
CA THR A 35 0.74 7.57 1.36
C THR A 35 0.99 8.72 2.34
N ALA A 36 1.78 8.49 3.38
CA ALA A 36 2.13 9.51 4.38
C ALA A 36 2.79 10.73 3.73
N SER A 37 3.70 10.50 2.78
CA SER A 37 4.41 11.55 2.05
C SER A 37 3.45 12.36 1.18
N VAL A 38 2.51 11.72 0.49
CA VAL A 38 1.48 12.42 -0.30
C VAL A 38 0.57 13.25 0.60
N LEU A 39 0.09 12.68 1.72
CA LEU A 39 -0.74 13.41 2.69
C LEU A 39 -0.04 14.65 3.23
N ARG A 40 1.27 14.57 3.49
CA ARG A 40 2.05 15.72 3.92
C ARG A 40 2.28 16.73 2.78
N ILE A 41 2.77 16.29 1.63
CA ILE A 41 3.26 17.18 0.55
C ILE A 41 2.11 17.80 -0.23
N LYS A 42 1.02 17.05 -0.46
CA LYS A 42 -0.09 17.47 -1.33
C LYS A 42 -1.27 18.03 -0.55
N TYR A 43 -1.46 17.58 0.69
CA TYR A 43 -2.62 17.97 1.51
C TYR A 43 -2.23 18.74 2.78
N ASP A 44 -0.94 18.96 3.04
CA ASP A 44 -0.39 19.65 4.21
C ASP A 44 -0.89 19.10 5.56
N TRP A 45 -1.21 17.81 5.61
CA TRP A 45 -1.65 17.21 6.86
C TRP A 45 -0.53 17.20 7.90
N GLY A 46 -0.86 17.54 9.14
CA GLY A 46 0.03 17.42 10.29
C GLY A 46 0.08 15.99 10.83
N LYS A 47 1.04 15.73 11.73
CA LYS A 47 1.29 14.43 12.37
C LYS A 47 0.01 13.71 12.79
N VAL A 48 -0.86 14.37 13.57
CA VAL A 48 -2.08 13.75 14.13
C VAL A 48 -3.01 13.23 13.03
N ARG A 49 -3.25 14.03 11.98
CA ARG A 49 -4.14 13.62 10.88
C ARG A 49 -3.56 12.47 10.07
N ILE A 50 -2.25 12.51 9.79
CA ILE A 50 -1.56 11.44 9.07
C ILE A 50 -1.60 10.14 9.88
N THR A 51 -1.29 10.21 11.18
CA THR A 51 -1.32 9.03 12.06
C THR A 51 -2.72 8.42 12.13
N ASN A 52 -3.75 9.23 12.37
CA ASN A 52 -5.13 8.73 12.45
C ASN A 52 -5.58 8.08 11.14
N PHE A 53 -5.26 8.70 10.00
CA PHE A 53 -5.59 8.12 8.69
C PHE A 53 -4.92 6.77 8.46
N ILE A 54 -3.61 6.66 8.74
CA ILE A 54 -2.86 5.42 8.56
C ILE A 54 -3.38 4.33 9.49
N THR A 55 -3.64 4.64 10.77
CA THR A 55 -4.18 3.68 11.73
C THR A 55 -5.54 3.17 11.26
N ASN A 56 -6.47 4.07 10.92
CA ASN A 56 -7.81 3.68 10.45
C ASN A 56 -7.74 2.85 9.15
N LEU A 57 -6.83 3.18 8.23
CA LEU A 57 -6.62 2.41 7.00
C LEU A 57 -6.12 0.99 7.30
N MET A 58 -5.19 0.84 8.24
CA MET A 58 -4.64 -0.47 8.64
C MET A 58 -5.66 -1.33 9.39
N GLU A 59 -6.45 -0.71 10.28
CA GLU A 59 -7.57 -1.36 10.95
C GLU A 59 -8.60 -1.84 9.93
N HIS A 60 -9.04 -0.96 9.02
CA HIS A 60 -9.99 -1.30 7.97
C HIS A 60 -9.50 -2.43 7.06
N MET A 61 -8.21 -2.42 6.68
CA MET A 61 -7.61 -3.52 5.92
C MET A 61 -7.59 -4.85 6.68
N SER A 62 -7.44 -4.81 8.01
CA SER A 62 -7.43 -6.00 8.86
C SER A 62 -8.85 -6.55 9.02
N ASP A 63 -9.82 -5.68 9.32
CA ASP A 63 -11.23 -6.02 9.43
C ASP A 63 -11.77 -6.64 8.13
N TYR A 64 -11.38 -6.07 6.99
CA TYR A 64 -11.68 -6.63 5.68
C TYR A 64 -11.12 -8.05 5.51
N LYS A 65 -9.85 -8.27 5.85
CA LYS A 65 -9.22 -9.60 5.72
C LYS A 65 -9.82 -10.65 6.65
N MET A 66 -10.37 -10.21 7.77
CA MET A 66 -11.10 -11.05 8.70
C MET A 66 -12.60 -11.18 8.33
N GLU A 67 -13.03 -10.57 7.22
CA GLU A 67 -14.41 -10.56 6.72
C GLU A 67 -15.44 -10.09 7.76
N ILE A 68 -15.02 -9.21 8.69
CA ILE A 68 -15.85 -8.82 9.84
C ILE A 68 -17.02 -7.94 9.42
N TYR A 69 -16.81 -7.05 8.43
CA TYR A 69 -17.80 -6.01 8.09
C TYR A 69 -18.17 -5.93 6.61
N PHE A 70 -17.25 -6.17 5.66
CA PHE A 70 -17.51 -5.96 4.23
C PHE A 70 -16.72 -6.92 3.35
N GLN A 71 -17.31 -7.36 2.23
CA GLN A 71 -16.58 -8.02 1.15
C GLN A 71 -15.98 -6.99 0.18
N LYS A 72 -15.04 -7.45 -0.67
CA LYS A 72 -14.43 -6.62 -1.72
C LYS A 72 -15.45 -6.05 -2.70
N SER A 73 -16.50 -6.83 -3.00
CA SER A 73 -17.62 -6.42 -3.83
C SER A 73 -18.34 -5.22 -3.23
N ASP A 74 -18.54 -5.22 -1.92
CA ASP A 74 -19.35 -4.22 -1.23
C ASP A 74 -18.62 -2.88 -1.19
N MET A 75 -17.30 -2.90 -0.95
CA MET A 75 -16.47 -1.70 -1.10
C MET A 75 -16.50 -1.12 -2.50
N ARG A 76 -16.48 -1.97 -3.53
CA ARG A 76 -16.56 -1.52 -4.94
C ARG A 76 -17.92 -0.92 -5.24
N ALA A 77 -18.99 -1.54 -4.76
CA ALA A 77 -20.35 -1.04 -4.90
C ALA A 77 -20.52 0.31 -4.19
N MET A 78 -20.12 0.41 -2.92
CA MET A 78 -20.14 1.66 -2.14
C MET A 78 -19.39 2.79 -2.87
N LEU A 79 -18.16 2.56 -3.32
CA LEU A 79 -17.39 3.58 -4.05
C LEU A 79 -18.10 4.01 -5.36
N LYS A 80 -18.73 3.07 -6.06
CA LYS A 80 -19.42 3.35 -7.31
C LYS A 80 -20.74 4.10 -7.09
N GLU A 81 -21.54 3.67 -6.13
CA GLU A 81 -22.89 4.16 -5.90
C GLU A 81 -22.89 5.46 -5.08
N GLU A 82 -22.11 5.53 -4.01
CA GLU A 82 -22.11 6.67 -3.09
C GLU A 82 -21.12 7.76 -3.53
N CYS A 83 -19.97 7.36 -4.08
CA CYS A 83 -18.92 8.32 -4.48
C CYS A 83 -18.85 8.55 -5.99
N SER A 84 -19.62 7.83 -6.80
CA SER A 84 -19.51 7.87 -8.28
C SER A 84 -18.10 7.53 -8.79
N ILE A 85 -17.37 6.69 -8.05
CA ILE A 85 -16.00 6.27 -8.39
C ILE A 85 -16.03 4.85 -8.97
N ASP A 86 -15.71 4.73 -10.26
CA ASP A 86 -15.40 3.44 -10.88
C ASP A 86 -13.95 3.04 -10.54
N ILE A 87 -13.80 2.35 -9.40
CA ILE A 87 -12.49 2.07 -8.82
C ILE A 87 -11.61 1.17 -9.72
N ASP A 88 -12.20 0.26 -10.49
CA ASP A 88 -11.43 -0.60 -11.40
C ASP A 88 -10.84 0.18 -12.56
N LYS A 89 -11.64 1.08 -13.15
CA LYS A 89 -11.14 1.98 -14.20
C LYS A 89 -10.06 2.92 -13.67
N LEU A 90 -10.25 3.45 -12.45
CA LEU A 90 -9.26 4.32 -11.83
C LEU A 90 -7.93 3.59 -11.61
N ILE A 91 -7.97 2.40 -11.01
CA ILE A 91 -6.77 1.57 -10.78
C ILE A 91 -6.05 1.28 -12.10
N LEU A 92 -6.78 0.84 -13.13
CA LEU A 92 -6.19 0.53 -14.43
C LEU A 92 -5.53 1.76 -15.06
N SER A 93 -6.20 2.92 -15.01
CA SER A 93 -5.66 4.20 -15.49
C SER A 93 -4.36 4.57 -14.78
N GLU A 94 -4.35 4.55 -13.44
CA GLU A 94 -3.17 4.93 -12.65
C GLU A 94 -2.01 3.93 -12.80
N ALA A 95 -2.30 2.63 -12.90
CA ALA A 95 -1.29 1.61 -13.17
C ALA A 95 -0.59 1.84 -14.51
N ASN A 96 -1.35 2.14 -15.57
CA ASN A 96 -0.79 2.46 -16.88
C ASN A 96 0.07 3.74 -16.83
N LYS A 97 -0.39 4.80 -16.16
CA LYS A 97 0.40 6.04 -15.99
C LYS A 97 1.70 5.79 -15.23
N HIS A 98 1.66 4.95 -14.18
CA HIS A 98 2.84 4.57 -13.42
C HIS A 98 3.85 3.83 -14.31
N TYR A 99 3.39 2.81 -15.06
CA TYR A 99 4.23 2.04 -15.96
C TYR A 99 4.90 2.92 -17.03
N GLU A 100 4.16 3.84 -17.63
CA GLU A 100 4.73 4.78 -18.60
C GLU A 100 5.73 5.77 -17.98
N ARG A 101 5.56 6.13 -16.70
CA ARG A 101 6.53 6.96 -15.98
C ARG A 101 7.81 6.20 -15.64
N THR A 102 7.72 4.94 -15.23
CA THR A 102 8.88 4.15 -14.81
C THR A 102 9.73 3.67 -15.99
N LYS A 103 9.17 3.61 -17.20
CA LYS A 103 9.94 3.44 -18.45
C LYS A 103 10.91 4.58 -18.76
N LYS A 104 10.66 5.79 -18.23
CA LYS A 104 11.51 6.96 -18.50
C LYS A 104 12.69 6.98 -17.53
N PRO A 105 13.94 7.13 -18.00
CA PRO A 105 15.10 7.19 -17.13
C PRO A 105 14.98 8.39 -16.17
N CYS A 106 15.06 8.12 -14.86
CA CYS A 106 15.01 9.13 -13.82
C CYS A 106 16.34 9.92 -13.82
N ARG A 107 16.31 11.23 -14.12
CA ARG A 107 17.44 12.11 -13.78
C ARG A 107 17.45 12.25 -12.26
N GLN A 108 18.49 11.75 -11.60
CA GLN A 108 18.68 11.93 -10.17
C GLN A 108 18.86 13.43 -9.86
N THR A 109 17.80 14.08 -9.40
CA THR A 109 17.91 15.42 -8.83
C THR A 109 18.53 15.26 -7.44
N GLN A 110 19.79 15.67 -7.30
CA GLN A 110 20.46 15.73 -6.01
C GLN A 110 19.63 16.57 -5.04
N LEU A 111 19.18 15.95 -3.94
CA LEU A 111 18.63 16.66 -2.79
C LEU A 111 19.73 17.60 -2.26
N ARG A 112 19.56 18.91 -2.45
CA ARG A 112 20.42 19.92 -1.83
C ARG A 112 20.28 19.79 -0.31
N LYS A 113 21.41 19.53 0.34
CA LYS A 113 21.57 19.52 1.80
C LYS A 113 21.33 20.91 2.37
#